data_AF-A0AAX6RSN0-F1
#
_entry.id   AF-A0AAX6RSN0-F1
#
_cell.length_a   1.000
_cell.length_b   1.000
_cell.length_c   1.000
_cell.angle_alpha   90.00
_cell.angle_beta   90.00
_cell.angle_gamma   90.00
#
_symmetry.space_group_name_H-M   'P 1'
#
loop_
_entity.id
_entity.type
_entity.pdbx_description
1 polymer ?
#
loop_
_entity_poly.entity_id
_entity_poly.type
_entity_poly.pdbx_seq_one_letter_code
_entity_poly.pdbx_strand_id
1 'polypeptide(L)'
;MKTIKEKEKECQRLRKPARTRRVTQRKLSSGPVCRLCLQEPGDPEKLGEFLQKDNLSVHYFCLILSSKLLQRGQSNRGFHGFLPEDIKKEAARASRKLCFVCKKKGAAINCQKDQCTRNFHLPCGQEMGCLSQFFGEYKSFCGKHRPSQDIQQGKVEEESCVLCCEDLSQSSVENIQSPCCSQAIYHRKCIQKYAHTSAKHFFKCPQCNNREEFPEEMLRMGIHIPDRSWSLILCATCGSHGTHRDCSFLRSNRKKWECEACSSSASTRRRHI
;
A
#
# COMPACT_ATOMS: atom_id res chain seq x y z
N MET A 1 64.90 51.43 -21.17
CA MET A 1 64.72 52.07 -22.50
C MET A 1 64.28 50.99 -23.48
N LYS A 2 63.16 51.23 -24.19
CA LYS A 2 62.81 50.85 -25.60
C LYS A 2 63.46 49.56 -26.18
N THR A 3 62.81 48.60 -26.86
CA THR A 3 61.50 48.50 -27.55
C THR A 3 61.42 47.15 -28.30
N ILE A 4 60.19 46.64 -28.52
CA ILE A 4 59.64 46.02 -29.77
C ILE A 4 59.97 44.55 -30.17
N LYS A 5 58.90 43.71 -30.16
CA LYS A 5 58.30 42.78 -31.18
C LYS A 5 59.23 41.92 -32.07
N GLU A 6 58.90 40.72 -32.57
CA GLU A 6 57.76 39.78 -32.60
C GLU A 6 58.28 38.50 -33.33
N LYS A 7 57.44 37.44 -33.37
CA LYS A 7 57.43 36.28 -34.30
C LYS A 7 58.36 35.09 -34.04
N GLU A 8 58.01 33.84 -34.29
CA GLU A 8 56.78 33.06 -34.51
C GLU A 8 57.30 31.62 -34.52
N LYS A 9 56.76 30.68 -33.73
CA LYS A 9 56.87 29.24 -34.02
C LYS A 9 55.58 28.52 -33.63
N GLU A 10 54.91 28.07 -34.67
CA GLU A 10 53.67 27.33 -34.73
C GLU A 10 53.81 25.91 -34.14
N CYS A 11 52.84 25.48 -33.34
CA CYS A 11 52.65 24.07 -33.01
C CYS A 11 51.16 23.74 -33.10
N GLN A 12 50.82 22.97 -34.14
CA GLN A 12 49.48 22.56 -34.52
C GLN A 12 48.88 21.62 -33.47
N ARG A 13 47.81 22.07 -32.78
CA ARG A 13 46.99 21.24 -31.90
C ARG A 13 45.71 20.82 -32.62
N LEU A 14 45.67 19.54 -33.01
CA LEU A 14 44.52 18.84 -33.57
C LEU A 14 43.31 18.89 -32.60
N ARG A 15 42.18 19.41 -33.10
CA ARG A 15 40.89 19.49 -32.38
C ARG A 15 40.23 18.10 -32.33
N LYS A 16 39.94 17.58 -31.13
CA LYS A 16 39.07 16.40 -30.92
C LYS A 16 37.62 16.85 -30.72
N PRO A 17 36.61 16.14 -31.26
CA PRO A 17 35.24 16.62 -31.29
C PRO A 17 34.52 16.44 -29.94
N ALA A 18 33.62 17.37 -29.65
CA ALA A 18 32.79 17.40 -28.45
C ALA A 18 31.85 16.19 -28.40
N ARG A 19 31.95 15.41 -27.32
CA ARG A 19 31.12 14.24 -27.04
C ARG A 19 29.74 14.72 -26.59
N THR A 20 28.80 14.89 -27.52
CA THR A 20 27.39 15.15 -27.20
C THR A 20 26.82 14.01 -26.37
N ARG A 21 26.62 14.28 -25.08
CA ARG A 21 25.90 13.40 -24.15
C ARG A 21 24.45 13.34 -24.62
N ARG A 22 24.07 12.26 -25.33
CA ARG A 22 22.67 11.93 -25.57
C ARG A 22 22.02 11.69 -24.21
N VAL A 23 21.34 12.71 -23.69
CA VAL A 23 20.36 12.56 -22.63
C VAL A 23 19.24 11.75 -23.24
N THR A 24 19.25 10.43 -23.00
CA THR A 24 18.08 9.60 -23.20
C THR A 24 16.98 10.16 -22.31
N GLN A 25 16.08 10.93 -22.91
CA GLN A 25 14.83 11.33 -22.29
C GLN A 25 14.15 10.04 -21.82
N ARG A 26 14.15 9.81 -20.50
CA ARG A 26 13.28 8.83 -19.87
C ARG A 26 11.85 9.23 -20.24
N LYS A 27 11.18 8.41 -21.07
CA LYS A 27 9.73 8.50 -21.28
C LYS A 27 9.07 8.57 -19.91
N LEU A 28 8.32 9.65 -19.62
CA LEU A 28 7.41 9.67 -18.48
C LEU A 28 6.45 8.48 -18.67
N SER A 29 6.37 7.59 -17.68
CA SER A 29 5.37 6.51 -17.67
C SER A 29 3.98 7.15 -17.69
N SER A 30 3.28 7.05 -18.81
CA SER A 30 1.90 7.53 -18.97
C SER A 30 0.90 6.52 -18.41
N GLY A 31 1.15 6.01 -17.20
CA GLY A 31 0.26 5.08 -16.50
C GLY A 31 -0.89 5.81 -15.79
N PRO A 32 -2.01 5.13 -15.49
CA PRO A 32 -3.06 5.72 -14.68
C PRO A 32 -2.54 5.97 -13.25
N VAL A 33 -2.80 7.16 -12.72
CA VAL A 33 -2.45 7.53 -11.34
C VAL A 33 -3.70 7.74 -10.50
N CYS A 34 -3.60 7.47 -9.20
CA CYS A 34 -4.69 7.70 -8.27
C CYS A 34 -5.02 9.20 -8.16
N ARG A 35 -6.31 9.55 -8.29
CA ARG A 35 -6.80 10.93 -8.23
C ARG A 35 -6.56 11.64 -6.89
N LEU A 36 -6.41 10.88 -5.81
CA LEU A 36 -6.26 11.41 -4.45
C LEU A 36 -4.79 11.57 -4.03
N CYS A 37 -3.93 10.58 -4.30
CA CYS A 37 -2.52 10.63 -3.88
C CYS A 37 -1.53 10.90 -5.03
N LEU A 38 -2.01 10.93 -6.27
CA LEU A 38 -1.21 11.17 -7.48
C LEU A 38 -0.05 10.18 -7.69
N GLN A 39 -0.17 8.98 -7.11
CA GLN A 39 0.78 7.89 -7.30
C GLN A 39 0.21 6.84 -8.27
N GLU A 40 1.11 6.12 -8.93
CA GLU A 40 0.81 4.88 -9.65
C GLU A 40 0.22 3.80 -8.70
N PRO A 41 -0.36 2.70 -9.23
CA PRO A 41 -1.07 1.68 -8.43
C PRO A 41 -0.31 1.13 -7.23
N GLY A 42 1.02 1.03 -7.33
CA GLY A 42 1.88 0.54 -6.26
C GLY A 42 1.49 -0.85 -5.76
N ASP A 43 1.73 -1.08 -4.47
CA ASP A 43 1.46 -2.33 -3.76
C ASP A 43 0.01 -2.36 -3.24
N PRO A 44 -0.85 -3.28 -3.71
CA PRO A 44 -2.24 -3.40 -3.26
C PRO A 44 -2.39 -3.73 -1.76
N GLU A 45 -1.37 -4.32 -1.12
CA GLU A 45 -1.41 -4.58 0.32
C GLU A 45 -1.31 -3.27 1.12
N LYS A 46 -0.58 -2.27 0.60
CA LYS A 46 -0.37 -0.97 1.25
C LYS A 46 -1.41 0.07 0.88
N LEU A 47 -1.88 0.06 -0.37
CA LEU A 47 -2.77 1.10 -0.91
C LEU A 47 -4.19 0.59 -1.18
N GLY A 48 -4.42 -0.71 -1.02
CA GLY A 48 -5.68 -1.35 -1.39
C GLY A 48 -5.76 -1.54 -2.90
N GLU A 49 -6.86 -2.15 -3.35
CA GLU A 49 -7.10 -2.37 -4.77
C GLU A 49 -7.05 -1.06 -5.57
N PHE A 50 -6.38 -1.09 -6.73
CA PHE A 50 -6.38 0.03 -7.65
C PHE A 50 -7.60 -0.05 -8.57
N LEU A 51 -8.57 0.81 -8.30
CA LEU A 51 -9.84 0.81 -9.00
C LEU A 51 -9.79 1.80 -10.16
N GLN A 52 -10.23 1.36 -11.34
CA GLN A 52 -10.30 2.19 -12.52
C GLN A 52 -11.67 2.03 -13.19
N LYS A 53 -12.34 3.17 -13.42
CA LYS A 53 -13.59 3.23 -14.15
C LYS A 53 -13.64 4.52 -14.94
N ASP A 54 -13.94 4.42 -16.23
CA ASP A 54 -13.89 5.54 -17.18
C ASP A 54 -12.51 6.25 -17.11
N ASN A 55 -12.51 7.57 -16.93
CA ASN A 55 -11.30 8.40 -16.80
C ASN A 55 -10.91 8.69 -15.33
N LEU A 56 -11.36 7.88 -14.38
CA LEU A 56 -11.07 8.05 -12.96
C LEU A 56 -10.40 6.78 -12.40
N SER A 57 -9.25 6.99 -11.76
CA SER A 57 -8.50 5.94 -11.08
C SER A 57 -8.22 6.33 -9.64
N VAL A 58 -8.40 5.39 -8.71
CA VAL A 58 -8.26 5.63 -7.27
C VAL A 58 -7.84 4.36 -6.54
N HIS A 59 -6.99 4.51 -5.53
CA HIS A 59 -6.69 3.46 -4.56
C HIS A 59 -7.88 3.29 -3.59
N TYR A 60 -8.29 2.05 -3.33
CA TYR A 60 -9.38 1.76 -2.39
C TYR A 60 -9.12 2.33 -0.99
N PHE A 61 -7.90 2.20 -0.45
CA PHE A 61 -7.60 2.76 0.87
C PHE A 61 -7.56 4.29 0.86
N CYS A 62 -7.23 4.92 -0.27
CA CYS A 62 -7.38 6.38 -0.37
C CYS A 62 -8.85 6.80 -0.33
N LEU A 63 -9.79 5.98 -0.80
CA LEU A 63 -11.22 6.29 -0.71
C LEU A 63 -11.71 6.23 0.73
N ILE A 64 -11.55 5.08 1.39
CA ILE A 64 -12.14 4.85 2.71
C ILE A 64 -11.48 5.69 3.82
N LEU A 65 -10.19 6.03 3.66
CA LEU A 65 -9.46 6.84 4.65
C LEU A 65 -9.55 8.36 4.40
N SER A 66 -10.18 8.78 3.30
CA SER A 66 -10.36 10.21 3.00
C SER A 66 -11.34 10.85 3.96
N SER A 67 -10.89 11.90 4.65
CA SER A 67 -11.55 12.41 5.86
C SER A 67 -12.90 13.10 5.65
N LYS A 68 -13.27 13.42 4.40
CA LYS A 68 -14.56 14.03 4.06
C LYS A 68 -15.27 13.34 2.89
N LEU A 69 -14.86 12.11 2.58
CA LEU A 69 -15.52 11.33 1.53
C LEU A 69 -16.53 10.35 2.15
N LEU A 70 -17.81 10.55 1.85
CA LEU A 70 -18.89 9.69 2.34
C LEU A 70 -19.28 8.65 1.30
N GLN A 71 -19.48 7.41 1.74
CA GLN A 71 -20.04 6.34 0.93
C GLN A 71 -21.57 6.48 0.87
N ARG A 72 -22.08 7.21 -0.12
CA ARG A 72 -23.53 7.47 -0.27
C ARG A 72 -24.24 6.53 -1.23
N GLY A 73 -23.51 5.85 -2.11
CA GLY A 73 -24.06 4.92 -3.09
C GLY A 73 -24.23 3.51 -2.53
N GLN A 74 -25.10 2.72 -3.18
CA GLN A 74 -25.12 1.27 -3.00
C GLN A 74 -23.77 0.66 -3.38
N SER A 75 -23.40 -0.49 -2.79
CA SER A 75 -22.10 -1.13 -2.98
C SER A 75 -21.75 -1.46 -4.44
N ASN A 76 -22.74 -1.64 -5.32
CA ASN A 76 -22.58 -1.90 -6.75
C ASN A 76 -22.44 -0.64 -7.62
N ARG A 77 -22.60 0.56 -7.07
CA ARG A 77 -22.51 1.84 -7.80
C ARG A 77 -21.17 2.52 -7.57
N GLY A 78 -20.66 3.21 -8.59
CA GLY A 78 -19.39 3.93 -8.51
C GLY A 78 -18.21 3.00 -8.18
N PHE A 79 -17.42 3.39 -7.19
CA PHE A 79 -16.28 2.65 -6.64
C PHE A 79 -16.68 2.09 -5.28
N HIS A 80 -17.28 0.89 -5.21
CA HIS A 80 -17.85 0.34 -3.96
C HIS A 80 -18.79 1.29 -3.21
N GLY A 81 -19.69 2.00 -3.90
CA GLY A 81 -20.60 2.99 -3.30
C GLY A 81 -20.04 4.41 -3.19
N PHE A 82 -18.77 4.65 -3.53
CA PHE A 82 -18.22 6.00 -3.67
C PHE A 82 -18.52 6.56 -5.06
N LEU A 83 -19.22 7.69 -5.12
CA LEU A 83 -19.64 8.32 -6.37
C LEU A 83 -18.48 9.13 -6.99
N PRO A 84 -18.26 9.06 -8.32
CA PRO A 84 -17.20 9.81 -9.00
C PRO A 84 -17.21 11.32 -8.72
N GLU A 85 -18.39 11.92 -8.57
CA GLU A 85 -18.56 13.35 -8.29
C GLU A 85 -18.03 13.70 -6.90
N ASP A 86 -18.30 12.86 -5.90
CA ASP A 86 -17.84 13.06 -4.54
C ASP A 86 -16.33 12.84 -4.42
N ILE A 87 -15.78 11.87 -5.16
CA ILE A 87 -14.33 11.67 -5.27
C ILE A 87 -13.65 12.92 -5.87
N LYS A 88 -14.21 13.51 -6.93
CA LYS A 88 -13.69 14.74 -7.54
C LYS A 88 -13.75 15.92 -6.57
N LYS A 89 -14.86 16.07 -5.82
CA LYS A 89 -14.99 17.10 -4.76
C LYS A 89 -13.96 16.90 -3.66
N GLU A 90 -13.74 15.66 -3.23
CA GLU A 90 -12.76 15.35 -2.20
C GLU A 90 -11.33 15.63 -2.67
N ALA A 91 -10.98 15.27 -3.90
CA ALA A 91 -9.70 15.62 -4.51
C ALA A 91 -9.51 17.15 -4.58
N ALA A 92 -10.56 17.89 -4.92
CA ALA A 92 -10.54 19.36 -4.93
C ALA A 92 -10.38 19.96 -3.52
N ARG A 93 -10.94 19.33 -2.47
CA ARG A 93 -10.69 19.71 -1.08
C ARG A 93 -9.26 19.43 -0.66
N ALA A 94 -8.78 18.22 -0.94
CA ALA A 94 -7.45 17.75 -0.59
C ALA A 94 -6.33 18.57 -1.28
N SER A 95 -6.57 19.08 -2.49
CA SER A 95 -5.61 19.93 -3.21
C SER A 95 -5.27 21.24 -2.47
N ARG A 96 -6.09 21.65 -1.49
CA ARG A 96 -5.83 22.81 -0.63
C ARG A 96 -5.07 22.46 0.65
N LYS A 97 -4.84 21.18 0.93
CA LYS A 97 -4.21 20.69 2.16
C LYS A 97 -2.79 20.23 1.89
N LEU A 98 -1.86 20.66 2.76
CA LEU A 98 -0.45 20.31 2.69
C LEU A 98 -0.16 19.04 3.50
N CYS A 99 0.59 18.13 2.89
CA CYS A 99 1.12 16.97 3.59
C CYS A 99 2.22 17.40 4.57
N PHE A 100 2.10 17.04 5.85
CA PHE A 100 3.10 17.41 6.86
C PHE A 100 4.46 16.73 6.64
N VAL A 101 4.49 15.63 5.88
CA VAL A 101 5.69 14.85 5.54
C VAL A 101 6.39 15.45 4.31
N CYS A 102 5.80 15.33 3.12
CA CYS A 102 6.44 15.75 1.86
C CYS A 102 6.23 17.22 1.50
N LYS A 103 5.45 17.98 2.29
CA LYS A 103 5.11 19.40 2.08
C LYS A 103 4.37 19.72 0.77
N LYS A 104 3.94 18.71 0.00
CA LYS A 104 3.14 18.90 -1.22
C LYS A 104 1.64 18.99 -0.89
N LYS A 105 0.89 19.66 -1.76
CA LYS A 105 -0.58 19.73 -1.74
C LYS A 105 -1.21 18.38 -2.15
N GLY A 106 -2.47 18.14 -1.76
CA GLY A 106 -3.19 16.90 -2.11
C GLY A 106 -3.45 15.96 -0.92
N ALA A 107 -3.11 16.36 0.30
CA ALA A 107 -3.24 15.50 1.47
C ALA A 107 -4.71 15.33 1.90
N ALA A 108 -5.32 14.22 1.49
CA ALA A 108 -6.73 13.93 1.76
C ALA A 108 -6.99 13.44 3.20
N ILE A 109 -5.99 12.85 3.86
CA ILE A 109 -6.14 12.24 5.19
C ILE A 109 -5.69 13.24 6.26
N ASN A 110 -6.50 13.46 7.30
CA ASN A 110 -6.12 14.23 8.48
C ASN A 110 -6.02 13.35 9.73
N CYS A 111 -5.23 13.81 10.69
CA CYS A 111 -5.23 13.26 12.04
C CYS A 111 -6.59 13.56 12.71
N GLN A 112 -7.20 12.54 13.32
CA GLN A 112 -8.52 12.62 13.97
C GLN A 112 -8.45 13.01 15.46
N LYS A 113 -7.26 13.35 15.97
CA LYS A 113 -7.11 13.89 17.33
C LYS A 113 -7.55 15.35 17.33
N ASP A 114 -8.34 15.72 18.33
CA ASP A 114 -8.80 17.09 18.53
C ASP A 114 -7.64 18.10 18.46
N GLN A 115 -7.90 19.22 17.78
CA GLN A 115 -6.94 20.31 17.55
C GLN A 115 -5.71 19.93 16.71
N CYS A 116 -5.55 18.69 16.27
CA CYS A 116 -4.47 18.31 15.38
C CYS A 116 -4.77 18.71 13.92
N THR A 117 -3.93 19.56 13.35
CA THR A 117 -4.09 20.07 11.98
C THR A 117 -3.24 19.32 10.95
N ARG A 118 -2.59 18.22 11.35
CA ARG A 118 -1.72 17.43 10.46
C ARG A 118 -2.54 16.70 9.39
N ASN A 119 -2.21 16.94 8.13
CA ASN A 119 -2.74 16.22 6.98
C ASN A 119 -1.61 15.45 6.29
N PHE A 120 -1.89 14.29 5.71
CA PHE A 120 -0.92 13.48 5.00
C PHE A 120 -1.53 12.73 3.82
N HIS A 121 -0.68 12.35 2.86
CA HIS A 121 -1.03 11.31 1.90
C HIS A 121 -0.90 9.95 2.58
N LEU A 122 -1.68 8.95 2.16
CA LEU A 122 -1.59 7.60 2.71
C LEU A 122 -0.16 7.03 2.68
N PRO A 123 0.56 7.01 1.54
CA PRO A 123 1.94 6.49 1.50
C PRO A 123 2.88 7.25 2.45
N CYS A 124 2.83 8.58 2.42
CA CYS A 124 3.68 9.41 3.29
C CYS A 124 3.38 9.19 4.78
N GLY A 125 2.11 8.95 5.11
CA GLY A 125 1.69 8.64 6.47
C GLY A 125 2.28 7.32 6.93
N GLN A 126 2.17 6.27 6.12
CA GLN A 126 2.72 4.94 6.39
C GLN A 126 4.24 4.98 6.60
N GLU A 127 4.98 5.68 5.74
CA GLU A 127 6.43 5.86 5.86
C GLU A 127 6.86 6.56 7.15
N MET A 128 6.03 7.49 7.66
CA MET A 128 6.29 8.24 8.89
C MET A 128 5.59 7.65 10.12
N GLY A 129 5.14 6.40 10.05
CA GLY A 129 4.51 5.71 11.18
C GLY A 129 3.17 6.27 11.62
N CYS A 130 2.43 6.96 10.75
CA CYS A 130 1.02 7.28 10.98
C CYS A 130 0.18 5.99 10.93
N LEU A 131 -0.92 5.97 11.67
CA LEU A 131 -1.80 4.81 11.78
C LEU A 131 -3.17 5.14 11.20
N SER A 132 -3.66 4.28 10.33
CA SER A 132 -5.02 4.34 9.78
C SER A 132 -5.80 3.11 10.22
N GLN A 133 -7.01 3.32 10.72
CA GLN A 133 -7.92 2.28 11.18
C GLN A 133 -8.89 1.91 10.06
N PHE A 134 -9.14 0.61 9.90
CA PHE A 134 -9.99 0.06 8.82
C PHE A 134 -11.35 -0.44 9.33
N PHE A 135 -11.85 0.19 10.39
CA PHE A 135 -13.15 -0.12 11.00
C PHE A 135 -13.88 1.17 11.39
N GLY A 136 -15.19 1.06 11.62
CA GLY A 136 -16.04 2.18 12.03
C GLY A 136 -15.94 3.36 11.06
N GLU A 137 -15.51 4.52 11.57
CA GLU A 137 -15.36 5.77 10.82
C GLU A 137 -14.03 5.92 10.08
N TYR A 138 -13.22 4.85 9.99
CA TYR A 138 -11.95 4.84 9.25
C TYR A 138 -10.93 5.91 9.72
N LYS A 139 -10.83 6.08 11.04
CA LYS A 139 -10.02 7.13 11.66
C LYS A 139 -8.53 6.97 11.34
N SER A 140 -7.84 8.10 11.19
CA SER A 140 -6.39 8.11 10.95
C SER A 140 -5.69 9.06 11.92
N PHE A 141 -4.48 8.70 12.34
CA PHE A 141 -3.74 9.38 13.38
C PHE A 141 -2.28 9.57 12.96
N CYS A 142 -1.73 10.77 13.20
CA CYS A 142 -0.31 11.00 12.99
C CYS A 142 0.52 10.24 14.02
N GLY A 143 1.84 10.07 13.79
CA GLY A 143 2.71 9.33 14.70
C GLY A 143 2.71 9.81 16.17
N LYS A 144 2.32 11.07 16.45
CA LYS A 144 2.19 11.59 17.83
C LYS A 144 0.87 11.19 18.52
N HIS A 145 -0.16 10.88 17.76
CA HIS A 145 -1.52 10.66 18.26
C HIS A 145 -2.05 9.27 17.91
N ARG A 146 -1.21 8.42 17.32
CA ARG A 146 -1.60 7.04 17.02
C ARG A 146 -1.83 6.27 18.32
N PRO A 147 -2.76 5.31 18.32
CA PRO A 147 -2.84 4.32 19.37
C PRO A 147 -1.48 3.62 19.59
N SER A 148 -1.18 3.34 20.85
CA SER A 148 -0.03 2.56 21.29
C SER A 148 -0.49 1.33 22.08
N GLN A 149 0.44 0.39 22.21
CA GLN A 149 0.38 -0.72 23.16
C GLN A 149 1.51 -0.50 24.18
N ASP A 150 1.27 -0.88 25.43
CA ASP A 150 2.34 -0.92 26.43
C ASP A 150 3.12 -2.23 26.24
N ILE A 151 3.95 -2.25 25.20
CA ILE A 151 4.85 -3.37 24.94
C ILE A 151 6.01 -3.21 25.91
N GLN A 152 5.92 -3.87 27.06
CA GLN A 152 7.05 -3.97 27.98
C GLN A 152 8.19 -4.66 27.22
N GLN A 153 9.17 -3.88 26.77
CA GLN A 153 10.47 -4.43 26.36
C GLN A 153 11.15 -4.91 27.64
N GLY A 154 10.78 -6.12 28.09
CA GLY A 154 11.47 -6.81 29.16
C GLY A 154 12.94 -6.93 28.77
N LYS A 155 13.85 -6.76 29.74
CA LYS A 155 15.26 -7.07 29.57
C LYS A 155 15.41 -8.58 29.31
N VAL A 156 15.22 -9.08 28.08
CA VAL A 156 15.43 -10.49 27.77
C VAL A 156 15.91 -10.65 26.33
N GLU A 157 16.98 -11.42 26.21
CA GLU A 157 17.55 -11.93 24.97
C GLU A 157 16.49 -12.76 24.21
N GLU A 158 16.43 -12.59 22.88
CA GLU A 158 15.72 -13.49 21.94
C GLU A 158 14.17 -13.47 21.92
N GLU A 159 13.52 -12.31 21.95
CA GLU A 159 12.11 -12.23 21.54
C GLU A 159 11.97 -12.28 20.01
N SER A 160 11.35 -13.35 19.48
CA SER A 160 11.11 -13.56 18.04
C SER A 160 9.62 -13.45 17.69
N CYS A 161 9.33 -13.10 16.44
CA CYS A 161 7.97 -13.07 15.94
C CYS A 161 7.38 -14.48 15.89
N VAL A 162 6.25 -14.69 16.56
CA VAL A 162 5.58 -16.00 16.64
C VAL A 162 5.09 -16.56 15.29
N LEU A 163 4.97 -15.73 14.25
CA LEU A 163 4.50 -16.17 12.93
C LEU A 163 5.62 -16.55 11.96
N CYS A 164 6.78 -15.91 12.03
CA CYS A 164 7.91 -16.19 11.11
C CYS A 164 9.16 -16.70 11.82
N CYS A 165 9.19 -16.71 13.15
CA CYS A 165 10.33 -17.11 13.98
C CYS A 165 11.61 -16.27 13.74
N GLU A 166 11.47 -15.06 13.20
CA GLU A 166 12.57 -14.10 13.02
C GLU A 166 12.57 -13.05 14.14
N ASP A 167 13.73 -12.44 14.37
CA ASP A 167 13.92 -11.39 15.37
C ASP A 167 12.94 -10.22 15.18
N LEU A 168 12.45 -9.70 16.30
CA LEU A 168 11.59 -8.53 16.30
C LEU A 168 12.32 -7.27 15.86
N SER A 169 11.58 -6.32 15.28
CA SER A 169 12.15 -5.02 14.92
C SER A 169 12.54 -4.25 16.18
N GLN A 170 13.69 -3.57 16.15
CA GLN A 170 14.05 -2.60 17.20
C GLN A 170 13.01 -1.48 17.32
N SER A 171 12.27 -1.21 16.25
CA SER A 171 11.21 -0.22 16.23
C SER A 171 9.90 -0.82 16.75
N SER A 172 9.45 -0.37 17.92
CA SER A 172 8.19 -0.82 18.54
C SER A 172 6.96 -0.60 17.64
N VAL A 173 7.00 0.38 16.72
CA VAL A 173 5.91 0.65 15.79
C VAL A 173 5.75 -0.38 14.68
N GLU A 174 6.75 -1.23 14.44
CA GLU A 174 6.74 -2.33 13.46
C GLU A 174 6.34 -3.67 14.08
N ASN A 175 6.23 -3.70 15.41
CA ASN A 175 5.77 -4.87 16.16
C ASN A 175 4.35 -4.63 16.69
N ILE A 176 3.68 -5.71 17.05
CA ILE A 176 2.35 -5.68 17.66
C ILE A 176 2.20 -6.86 18.62
N GLN A 177 1.61 -6.60 19.78
CA GLN A 177 1.45 -7.59 20.83
C GLN A 177 0.01 -8.12 20.87
N SER A 178 -0.12 -9.42 21.17
CA SER A 178 -1.41 -10.07 21.46
C SER A 178 -2.02 -9.52 22.74
N PRO A 179 -3.31 -9.12 22.77
CA PRO A 179 -3.96 -8.68 23.99
C PRO A 179 -4.40 -9.84 24.90
N CYS A 180 -4.56 -11.06 24.35
CA CYS A 180 -5.34 -12.13 24.98
C CYS A 180 -4.49 -13.30 25.52
N CYS A 181 -3.23 -13.43 25.13
CA CYS A 181 -2.38 -14.52 25.59
C CYS A 181 -0.88 -14.19 25.54
N SER A 182 -0.14 -14.79 26.49
CA SER A 182 1.31 -14.99 26.51
C SER A 182 2.16 -13.89 25.90
N GLN A 183 1.96 -12.61 26.24
CA GLN A 183 2.71 -11.44 25.72
C GLN A 183 3.17 -11.55 24.24
N ALA A 184 2.43 -12.26 23.38
CA ALA A 184 2.99 -12.77 22.14
C ALA A 184 3.19 -11.61 21.17
N ILE A 185 4.40 -11.46 20.63
CA ILE A 185 4.72 -10.34 19.74
C ILE A 185 4.84 -10.86 18.31
N TYR A 186 4.37 -10.05 17.38
CA TYR A 186 4.44 -10.30 15.96
C TYR A 186 4.97 -9.07 15.22
N HIS A 187 5.64 -9.28 14.09
CA HIS A 187 5.78 -8.18 13.14
C HIS A 187 4.39 -7.81 12.61
N ARG A 188 4.17 -6.51 12.47
CA ARG A 188 2.93 -5.98 11.89
C ARG A 188 2.70 -6.49 10.48
N LYS A 189 3.77 -6.66 9.69
CA LYS A 189 3.70 -7.25 8.34
C LYS A 189 3.24 -8.71 8.38
N CYS A 190 3.74 -9.51 9.31
CA CYS A 190 3.34 -10.91 9.46
C CYS A 190 1.86 -11.03 9.84
N ILE A 191 1.40 -10.22 10.79
CA ILE A 191 -0.01 -10.17 11.18
C ILE A 191 -0.90 -9.63 10.05
N GLN A 192 -0.45 -8.62 9.31
CA GLN A 192 -1.19 -8.08 8.18
C GLN A 192 -1.39 -9.14 7.08
N LYS A 193 -0.37 -9.94 6.78
CA LYS A 193 -0.47 -11.08 5.86
C LYS A 193 -1.44 -12.14 6.39
N TYR A 194 -1.32 -12.52 7.66
CA TYR A 194 -2.22 -13.47 8.30
C TYR A 194 -3.68 -12.99 8.27
N ALA A 195 -3.94 -11.70 8.51
CA ALA A 195 -5.26 -11.08 8.37
C ALA A 195 -5.78 -11.17 6.94
N HIS A 196 -4.92 -10.92 5.96
CA HIS A 196 -5.29 -10.98 4.55
C HIS A 196 -5.66 -12.39 4.09
N THR A 197 -4.90 -13.40 4.51
CA THR A 197 -5.13 -14.80 4.12
C THR A 197 -6.32 -15.42 4.84
N SER A 198 -6.54 -15.07 6.10
CA SER A 198 -7.61 -15.64 6.92
C SER A 198 -8.95 -14.95 6.70
N ALA A 199 -8.92 -13.68 6.30
CA ALA A 199 -10.09 -12.80 6.21
C ALA A 199 -10.87 -12.74 7.53
N LYS A 200 -11.94 -11.94 7.57
CA LYS A 200 -12.72 -11.69 8.79
C LYS A 200 -13.28 -12.96 9.44
N HIS A 201 -13.65 -13.97 8.67
CA HIS A 201 -14.30 -15.19 9.19
C HIS A 201 -13.36 -16.12 9.97
N PHE A 202 -12.07 -16.12 9.67
CA PHE A 202 -11.10 -17.03 10.29
C PHE A 202 -9.98 -16.31 11.05
N PHE A 203 -9.94 -14.99 11.01
CA PHE A 203 -8.95 -14.22 11.75
C PHE A 203 -9.20 -14.28 13.25
N LYS A 204 -8.25 -14.89 13.96
CA LYS A 204 -8.26 -15.15 15.40
C LYS A 204 -6.83 -15.21 15.92
N CYS A 205 -6.63 -15.15 17.23
CA CYS A 205 -5.28 -15.28 17.79
C CYS A 205 -4.63 -16.61 17.35
N PRO A 206 -3.44 -16.59 16.73
CA PRO A 206 -2.74 -17.82 16.31
C PRO A 206 -2.39 -18.76 17.47
N GLN A 207 -2.28 -18.23 18.69
CA GLN A 207 -1.80 -18.97 19.86
C GLN A 207 -2.95 -19.57 20.69
N CYS A 208 -3.94 -18.76 21.07
CA CYS A 208 -5.04 -19.21 21.94
C CYS A 208 -6.40 -19.30 21.25
N ASN A 209 -6.47 -19.05 19.93
CA ASN A 209 -7.72 -19.02 19.15
C ASN A 209 -8.78 -17.99 19.62
N ASN A 210 -8.42 -17.01 20.47
CA ASN A 210 -9.33 -15.91 20.82
C ASN A 210 -9.86 -15.20 19.57
N ARG A 211 -11.18 -15.00 19.52
CA ARG A 211 -11.90 -14.45 18.34
C ARG A 211 -12.53 -13.08 18.59
N GLU A 212 -12.28 -12.47 19.75
CA GLU A 212 -12.92 -11.23 20.18
C GLU A 212 -11.86 -10.15 20.40
N GLU A 213 -11.20 -10.16 21.55
CA GLU A 213 -10.16 -9.18 21.91
C GLU A 213 -9.02 -9.10 20.89
N PHE A 214 -8.56 -10.24 20.36
CA PHE A 214 -7.45 -10.25 19.42
C PHE A 214 -7.79 -9.51 18.11
N PRO A 215 -8.84 -9.88 17.35
CA PRO A 215 -9.25 -9.11 16.17
C PRO A 215 -9.50 -7.63 16.45
N GLU A 216 -10.16 -7.30 17.57
CA GLU A 216 -10.45 -5.91 17.95
C GLU A 216 -9.18 -5.09 18.15
N GLU A 217 -8.20 -5.64 18.86
CA GLU A 217 -6.93 -4.96 19.09
C GLU A 217 -6.13 -4.81 17.79
N MET A 218 -6.11 -5.83 16.95
CA MET A 218 -5.44 -5.75 15.64
C MET A 218 -6.07 -4.64 14.78
N LEU A 219 -7.39 -4.53 14.76
CA LEU A 219 -8.12 -3.44 14.08
C LEU A 219 -7.80 -2.08 14.69
N ARG A 220 -7.84 -1.96 16.03
CA ARG A 220 -7.49 -0.73 16.77
C ARG A 220 -6.10 -0.25 16.40
N MET A 221 -5.17 -1.19 16.29
CA MET A 221 -3.79 -0.96 15.93
C MET A 221 -3.58 -0.82 14.42
N GLY A 222 -4.61 -0.82 13.58
CA GLY A 222 -4.53 -0.49 12.15
C GLY A 222 -4.19 -1.65 11.21
N ILE A 223 -4.36 -2.90 11.66
CA ILE A 223 -4.33 -4.07 10.78
C ILE A 223 -5.64 -4.10 9.98
N HIS A 224 -5.54 -4.17 8.66
CA HIS A 224 -6.70 -4.31 7.78
C HIS A 224 -7.12 -5.79 7.71
N ILE A 225 -8.32 -6.10 8.19
CA ILE A 225 -8.91 -7.44 8.08
C ILE A 225 -9.99 -7.38 6.99
N PRO A 226 -9.74 -7.93 5.79
CA PRO A 226 -10.70 -7.85 4.70
C PRO A 226 -11.95 -8.69 5.01
N ASP A 227 -13.12 -8.12 4.74
CA ASP A 227 -14.39 -8.83 4.76
C ASP A 227 -14.64 -9.44 3.36
N ARG A 228 -14.09 -10.63 3.14
CA ARG A 228 -14.19 -11.39 1.87
C ARG A 228 -14.85 -12.74 2.17
N SER A 229 -15.76 -13.15 1.29
CA SER A 229 -16.36 -14.48 1.40
C SER A 229 -15.33 -15.53 0.96
N TRP A 230 -15.12 -16.53 1.82
CA TRP A 230 -14.22 -17.62 1.47
C TRP A 230 -14.81 -18.39 0.29
N SER A 231 -14.11 -18.38 -0.84
CA SER A 231 -14.47 -19.20 -2.00
C SER A 231 -13.23 -19.72 -2.70
N LEU A 232 -13.12 -21.04 -2.77
CA LEU A 232 -12.02 -21.74 -3.44
C LEU A 232 -12.40 -21.98 -4.90
N ILE A 233 -11.53 -21.57 -5.81
CA ILE A 233 -11.62 -21.91 -7.23
C ILE A 233 -10.50 -22.91 -7.52
N LEU A 234 -10.88 -24.11 -7.96
CA LEU A 234 -9.94 -25.12 -8.40
C LEU A 234 -9.47 -24.85 -9.83
N CYS A 235 -8.26 -25.31 -10.15
CA CYS A 235 -7.72 -25.24 -11.50
C CYS A 235 -8.64 -25.99 -12.47
N ALA A 236 -9.08 -25.31 -13.53
CA ALA A 236 -10.02 -25.88 -14.50
C ALA A 236 -9.44 -27.08 -15.29
N THR A 237 -8.11 -27.20 -15.35
CA THR A 237 -7.43 -28.28 -16.07
C THR A 237 -7.16 -29.49 -15.18
N CYS A 238 -6.56 -29.27 -14.00
CA CYS A 238 -6.08 -30.38 -13.17
C CYS A 238 -6.91 -30.63 -11.91
N GLY A 239 -7.72 -29.68 -11.45
CA GLY A 239 -8.49 -29.77 -10.20
C GLY A 239 -7.67 -29.85 -8.91
N SER A 240 -6.38 -30.18 -8.98
CA SER A 240 -5.50 -30.46 -7.84
C SER A 240 -4.94 -29.23 -7.14
N HIS A 241 -4.96 -28.09 -7.82
CA HIS A 241 -4.57 -26.80 -7.24
C HIS A 241 -5.82 -25.96 -7.05
N GLY A 242 -5.86 -25.19 -5.98
CA GLY A 242 -6.92 -24.23 -5.72
C GLY A 242 -6.35 -22.87 -5.42
N THR A 243 -7.14 -21.84 -5.70
CA THR A 243 -6.82 -20.49 -5.25
C THR A 243 -8.08 -19.82 -4.72
N HIS A 244 -7.93 -18.93 -3.74
CA HIS A 244 -9.06 -18.15 -3.26
C HIS A 244 -9.47 -17.16 -4.35
N ARG A 245 -10.77 -17.11 -4.65
CA ARG A 245 -11.35 -16.22 -5.67
C ARG A 245 -10.94 -14.78 -5.44
N ASP A 246 -11.14 -14.31 -4.21
CA ASP A 246 -10.94 -12.90 -3.86
C ASP A 246 -9.50 -12.56 -3.50
N CYS A 247 -8.63 -13.54 -3.22
CA CYS A 247 -7.19 -13.28 -2.99
C CYS A 247 -6.39 -13.24 -4.31
N SER A 248 -6.91 -13.87 -5.37
CA SER A 248 -6.18 -14.03 -6.64
C SER A 248 -6.41 -12.89 -7.62
N PHE A 249 -7.08 -11.81 -7.21
CA PHE A 249 -7.48 -10.67 -8.05
C PHE A 249 -8.10 -11.13 -9.39
N LEU A 250 -8.79 -12.27 -9.38
CA LEU A 250 -9.43 -12.80 -10.57
C LEU A 250 -10.54 -11.84 -10.93
N ARG A 251 -10.44 -11.21 -12.11
CA ARG A 251 -11.50 -10.31 -12.62
C ARG A 251 -12.84 -11.01 -12.41
N SER A 252 -13.80 -10.31 -11.81
CA SER A 252 -15.07 -10.86 -11.31
C SER A 252 -15.89 -11.66 -12.33
N ASN A 253 -15.54 -11.57 -13.62
CA ASN A 253 -16.17 -12.26 -14.75
C ASN A 253 -15.42 -13.47 -15.33
N ARG A 254 -14.23 -13.85 -14.81
CA ARG A 254 -13.56 -15.09 -15.24
C ARG A 254 -14.08 -16.29 -14.46
N LYS A 255 -14.91 -17.12 -15.11
CA LYS A 255 -15.42 -18.40 -14.56
C LYS A 255 -14.37 -19.52 -14.50
N LYS A 256 -13.16 -19.30 -15.04
CA LYS A 256 -12.09 -20.32 -15.13
C LYS A 256 -10.75 -19.74 -14.69
N TRP A 257 -10.08 -20.46 -13.79
CA TRP A 257 -8.70 -20.22 -13.36
C TRP A 257 -7.86 -21.46 -13.69
N GLU A 258 -6.61 -21.26 -14.07
CA GLU A 258 -5.65 -22.33 -14.32
C GLU A 258 -4.42 -22.07 -13.44
N CYS A 259 -3.87 -23.12 -12.82
CA CYS A 259 -2.63 -22.98 -12.06
C CYS A 259 -1.45 -22.70 -12.99
N GLU A 260 -0.32 -22.26 -12.44
CA GLU A 260 0.87 -21.88 -13.20
C GLU A 260 1.40 -23.02 -14.08
N ALA A 261 1.37 -24.25 -13.56
CA ALA A 261 1.77 -25.45 -14.30
C ALA A 261 0.87 -25.71 -15.52
N CYS A 262 -0.46 -25.60 -15.36
CA CYS A 262 -1.41 -25.83 -16.45
C CYS A 262 -1.41 -24.68 -17.47
N SER A 263 -1.28 -23.43 -17.01
CA SER A 263 -1.22 -22.23 -17.85
C SER A 263 -0.02 -22.25 -18.81
N SER A 264 1.12 -22.76 -18.33
CA SER A 264 2.36 -22.86 -19.11
C SER A 264 2.28 -23.97 -20.18
N SER A 265 1.44 -24.99 -19.97
CA SER A 265 1.23 -26.07 -20.95
C SER A 265 0.28 -25.69 -22.09
N ALA A 266 -0.63 -24.74 -21.87
CA ALA A 266 -1.59 -24.28 -22.86
C ALA A 266 -0.95 -23.41 -23.96
N SER A 267 0.14 -22.71 -23.65
CA SER A 267 0.87 -21.85 -24.58
C SER A 267 1.73 -22.62 -25.58
N THR A 268 2.16 -23.84 -25.23
CA THR A 268 2.94 -24.73 -26.12
C THR A 268 2.08 -25.34 -27.25
N ARG A 269 0.76 -25.50 -27.04
CA ARG A 269 -0.14 -26.08 -28.07
C ARG A 269 -0.53 -25.12 -29.20
N ARG A 270 -0.27 -23.81 -29.09
CA ARG A 270 -0.64 -22.82 -30.13
C ARG A 270 0.42 -22.58 -31.21
N ARG A 271 1.57 -23.27 -31.18
CA ARG A 271 2.63 -23.12 -32.18
C ARG A 271 2.65 -24.22 -33.25
N HIS A 272 1.68 -25.13 -33.23
CA HIS A 272 1.53 -26.18 -34.24
C HIS A 272 0.12 -26.14 -34.84
N ILE A 273 -0.19 -25.06 -35.57
CA ILE A 273 -1.18 -25.04 -36.64
C ILE A 273 -0.57 -24.21 -37.77
#